data_AF-T0KZI8-F1
#
_entry.id   AF-T0KZI8-F1
#
_cell.length_a   1.000
_cell.length_b   1.000
_cell.length_c   1.000
_cell.angle_alpha   90.00
_cell.angle_beta   90.00
_cell.angle_gamma   90.00
#
_symmetry.space_group_name_H-M   'P 1'
#
loop_
_entity.id
_entity.type
_entity.pdbx_description
1 polymer ?
#
loop_
_entity_poly.entity_id
_entity_poly.type
_entity_poly.pdbx_seq_one_letter_code
_entity_poly.pdbx_strand_id
1 'polypeptide(L)'
;MYKNIPGNSSSSLLFVLCMDPLSRKLNSVFPKIDVKMQGKSYITNHLLFIDDLKILAKSEDNLKLMNEETKKFFITVGLECNFEKSATNCTGCENDAVILEGHQGYKYLGITEDESSIIKRETFDKIRDEILASVEKLFKTKLNGKNMIRAIIEHSISVINYHIGLVKL
;
A
#
# COMPACT_ATOMS: atom_id res chain seq x y z
N MET A 1 8.31 -1.38 29.12
CA MET A 1 7.71 -1.04 27.82
C MET A 1 8.72 -1.41 26.74
N TYR A 2 8.44 -2.42 25.92
CA TYR A 2 9.36 -2.80 24.82
C TYR A 2 9.34 -1.69 23.78
N LYS A 3 10.49 -1.07 23.54
CA LYS A 3 10.66 -0.07 22.49
C LYS A 3 10.91 -0.84 21.19
N ASN A 4 10.02 -0.71 20.20
CA ASN A 4 10.29 -1.22 18.86
C ASN A 4 11.47 -0.43 18.28
N ILE A 5 12.58 -1.13 18.03
CA ILE A 5 13.80 -0.55 17.47
C ILE A 5 13.81 -0.82 15.96
N PRO A 6 13.78 0.20 15.10
CA PRO A 6 13.90 0.02 13.65
C PRO A 6 15.16 -0.77 13.30
N GLY A 7 15.02 -1.79 12.45
CA GLY A 7 16.13 -2.65 12.02
C GLY A 7 16.37 -3.90 12.87
N ASN A 8 15.63 -4.11 13.97
CA ASN A 8 15.61 -5.40 14.66
C ASN A 8 14.70 -6.37 13.89
N SER A 9 15.18 -7.57 13.56
CA SER A 9 14.41 -8.59 12.83
C SER A 9 13.12 -8.99 13.55
N SER A 10 13.04 -8.85 14.88
CA SER A 10 11.84 -9.20 15.65
C SER A 10 10.77 -8.10 15.69
N SER A 11 11.08 -6.85 15.35
CA SER A 11 10.12 -5.74 15.50
C SER A 11 8.96 -5.83 14.50
N SER A 12 9.24 -6.29 13.27
CA SER A 12 8.22 -6.50 12.24
C SER A 12 7.24 -7.61 12.65
N LEU A 13 7.74 -8.73 13.16
CA LEU A 13 6.91 -9.81 13.65
C LEU A 13 6.05 -9.38 14.85
N LEU A 14 6.63 -8.63 15.79
CA LEU A 14 5.88 -8.13 16.94
C LEU A 14 4.76 -7.19 16.52
N PHE A 15 4.98 -6.36 15.50
CA PHE A 15 3.95 -5.50 14.93
C PHE A 15 2.82 -6.34 14.31
N VAL A 16 3.14 -7.36 13.53
CA VAL A 16 2.15 -8.27 12.93
C VAL A 16 1.32 -8.96 14.01
N LEU A 17 1.96 -9.48 15.06
CA LEU A 17 1.26 -10.11 16.21
C LEU A 17 0.38 -9.11 16.96
N CYS A 18 0.80 -7.85 17.07
CA CYS A 18 0.01 -6.78 17.66
C CYS A 18 -1.27 -6.52 16.86
N MET A 19 -1.20 -6.54 15.52
CA MET A 19 -2.33 -6.23 14.63
C MET A 19 -3.28 -7.41 14.35
N ASP A 20 -2.84 -8.64 14.60
CA ASP A 20 -3.61 -9.86 14.36
C ASP A 20 -5.00 -9.90 15.07
N PRO A 21 -5.18 -9.43 16.32
CA PRO A 21 -6.50 -9.28 16.93
C PRO A 21 -7.45 -8.35 16.15
N LEU A 22 -6.96 -7.24 15.58
CA LEU A 22 -7.76 -6.35 14.74
C LEU A 22 -8.23 -7.09 13.49
N SER A 23 -7.33 -7.80 12.81
CA SER A 23 -7.67 -8.59 11.62
C SER A 23 -8.76 -9.63 11.92
N ARG A 24 -8.65 -10.35 13.05
CA ARG A 24 -9.69 -11.30 13.49
C ARG A 24 -11.02 -10.62 13.77
N LYS A 25 -11.01 -9.48 14.46
CA LYS A 25 -12.22 -8.70 14.77
C LYS A 25 -12.93 -8.25 13.49
N LEU A 26 -12.17 -7.67 12.55
CA LEU A 26 -12.72 -7.22 11.26
C LEU A 26 -13.31 -8.38 10.46
N ASN A 27 -12.60 -9.51 10.39
CA ASN A 27 -13.07 -10.71 9.68
C ASN A 27 -14.29 -11.39 10.32
N SER A 28 -14.47 -11.26 11.64
CA SER A 28 -15.57 -11.90 12.37
C SER A 28 -16.87 -11.10 12.31
N VAL A 29 -16.79 -9.78 12.20
CA VAL A 29 -17.95 -8.89 12.34
C VAL A 29 -18.45 -8.36 11.00
N PHE A 30 -17.54 -8.11 10.05
CA PHE A 30 -17.86 -7.36 8.84
C PHE A 30 -17.79 -8.22 7.57
N PRO A 31 -18.68 -7.99 6.60
CA PRO A 31 -18.67 -8.72 5.34
C PRO A 31 -17.38 -8.48 4.56
N LYS A 32 -16.92 -9.52 3.87
CA LYS A 32 -15.80 -9.44 2.94
C LYS A 32 -16.26 -8.97 1.56
N ILE A 33 -15.37 -8.30 0.84
CA ILE A 33 -15.60 -7.90 -0.55
C ILE A 33 -14.79 -8.78 -1.49
N ASP A 34 -15.29 -8.95 -2.71
CA ASP A 34 -14.57 -9.61 -3.79
C ASP A 34 -13.70 -8.58 -4.52
N VAL A 35 -12.38 -8.71 -4.37
CA VAL A 35 -11.38 -7.94 -5.08
C VAL A 35 -10.91 -8.76 -6.27
N LYS A 36 -11.32 -8.34 -7.47
CA LYS A 36 -10.93 -9.00 -8.72
C LYS A 36 -9.59 -8.47 -9.21
N MET A 37 -8.60 -9.35 -9.33
CA MET A 37 -7.27 -9.02 -9.85
C MET A 37 -6.86 -10.08 -10.88
N GLN A 38 -6.69 -9.66 -12.14
CA GLN A 38 -6.14 -10.48 -13.23
C GLN A 38 -6.69 -11.93 -13.29
N GLY A 39 -8.02 -12.10 -13.21
CA GLY A 39 -8.67 -13.41 -13.28
C GLY A 39 -8.67 -14.22 -11.98
N LYS A 40 -8.07 -13.70 -10.90
CA LYS A 40 -8.23 -14.22 -9.53
C LYS A 40 -9.19 -13.33 -8.75
N SER A 41 -10.02 -13.95 -7.93
CA SER A 41 -10.90 -13.28 -6.97
C SER A 41 -10.31 -13.48 -5.58
N TYR A 42 -10.11 -12.38 -4.85
CA TYR A 42 -9.67 -12.40 -3.46
C TYR A 42 -10.80 -11.86 -2.59
N ILE A 43 -11.18 -12.62 -1.58
CA ILE A 43 -12.27 -12.26 -0.68
C ILE A 43 -11.67 -11.73 0.63
N THR A 44 -11.70 -10.41 0.83
CA THR A 44 -11.18 -9.75 2.04
C THR A 44 -11.95 -8.46 2.34
N ASN A 45 -11.86 -7.97 3.58
CA ASN A 45 -12.36 -6.65 3.98
C ASN A 45 -11.23 -5.69 4.40
N HIS A 46 -9.97 -6.13 4.40
CA HIS A 46 -8.83 -5.26 4.60
C HIS A 46 -7.56 -5.83 3.95
N LEU A 47 -6.60 -4.94 3.68
CA LEU A 47 -5.23 -5.25 3.34
C LEU A 47 -4.34 -4.62 4.41
N LEU A 48 -3.41 -5.40 4.95
CA LEU A 48 -2.49 -4.95 5.98
C LEU A 48 -1.07 -5.30 5.56
N PHE A 49 -0.22 -4.27 5.45
CA PHE A 49 1.19 -4.41 5.17
C PHE A 49 1.99 -3.54 6.14
N ILE A 50 2.49 -4.14 7.21
CA ILE A 50 3.13 -3.41 8.32
C ILE A 50 2.18 -2.28 8.76
N ASP A 51 2.61 -1.02 8.74
CA ASP A 51 1.84 0.14 9.17
C ASP A 51 0.76 0.58 8.16
N ASP A 52 0.82 0.12 6.92
CA ASP A 52 -0.18 0.44 5.90
C ASP A 52 -1.41 -0.48 6.01
N LEU A 53 -2.50 0.06 6.55
CA LEU A 53 -3.82 -0.58 6.61
C LEU A 53 -4.79 0.06 5.61
N LYS A 54 -5.36 -0.76 4.72
CA LYS A 54 -6.44 -0.37 3.80
C LYS A 54 -7.70 -1.16 4.12
N ILE A 55 -8.78 -0.48 4.50
CA ILE A 55 -10.08 -1.10 4.82
C ILE A 55 -10.98 -1.04 3.58
N LEU A 56 -11.73 -2.12 3.34
CA LEU A 56 -12.56 -2.32 2.16
C LEU A 56 -13.96 -2.77 2.58
N ALA A 57 -14.98 -2.05 2.13
CA ALA A 57 -16.38 -2.37 2.37
C ALA A 57 -17.25 -2.04 1.16
N LYS A 58 -18.39 -2.72 1.03
CA LYS A 58 -19.37 -2.44 -0.04
C LYS A 58 -20.27 -1.23 0.24
N SER A 59 -20.51 -0.92 1.50
CA SER A 59 -21.34 0.21 1.91
C SER A 59 -20.55 1.17 2.78
N GLU A 60 -20.86 2.46 2.67
CA GLU A 60 -20.25 3.49 3.50
C GLU A 60 -20.51 3.24 4.99
N ASP A 61 -21.71 2.78 5.36
CA ASP A 61 -22.04 2.50 6.77
C ASP A 61 -21.14 1.41 7.37
N ASN A 62 -20.86 0.35 6.61
CA ASN A 62 -19.92 -0.68 7.05
C ASN A 62 -18.50 -0.11 7.16
N LEU A 63 -18.08 0.74 6.21
CA LEU A 63 -16.76 1.35 6.26
C LEU A 63 -16.59 2.26 7.49
N LYS A 64 -17.61 3.06 7.84
CA LYS A 64 -17.63 3.90 9.03
C LYS A 64 -17.49 3.06 10.30
N LEU A 65 -18.31 2.01 10.43
CA LEU A 65 -18.24 1.10 11.59
C LEU A 65 -16.89 0.38 11.69
N MET A 66 -16.33 -0.07 10.56
CA MET A 66 -15.00 -0.68 10.53
C MET A 66 -13.90 0.29 10.94
N ASN A 67 -13.99 1.55 10.50
CA ASN A 67 -13.06 2.61 10.87
C ASN A 67 -13.15 2.93 12.38
N GLU A 68 -14.36 3.03 12.93
CA GLU A 68 -14.57 3.21 14.37
C GLU A 68 -13.97 2.10 15.22
N GLU A 69 -14.19 0.83 14.84
CA GLU A 69 -13.60 -0.32 15.53
C GLU A 69 -12.07 -0.33 15.42
N THR A 70 -11.53 0.07 14.27
CA THR A 70 -10.08 0.19 14.04
C THR A 70 -9.48 1.28 14.94
N LYS A 71 -10.12 2.45 15.04
CA LYS A 71 -9.67 3.54 15.93
C LYS A 71 -9.69 3.14 17.39
N LYS A 72 -10.77 2.48 17.85
CA LYS A 72 -10.86 1.96 19.23
C LYS A 72 -9.73 0.98 19.51
N PHE A 73 -9.42 0.11 18.54
CA PHE A 73 -8.32 -0.83 18.66
C PHE A 73 -6.97 -0.11 18.78
N PHE A 74 -6.68 0.86 17.89
CA PHE A 74 -5.43 1.62 17.94
C PHE A 74 -5.23 2.35 19.26
N ILE A 75 -6.26 3.02 19.78
CA ILE A 75 -6.21 3.65 21.11
C ILE A 75 -5.89 2.61 22.19
N THR A 76 -6.50 1.42 22.12
CA THR A 76 -6.30 0.35 23.10
C THR A 76 -4.87 -0.19 23.11
N VAL A 77 -4.23 -0.30 21.94
CA VAL A 77 -2.85 -0.80 21.83
C VAL A 77 -1.78 0.30 21.88
N GLY A 78 -2.20 1.57 21.98
CA GLY A 78 -1.29 2.72 22.03
C GLY A 78 -0.70 3.08 20.66
N LEU A 79 -1.45 2.87 19.58
CA LEU A 79 -1.12 3.32 18.22
C LEU A 79 -1.91 4.59 17.87
N GLU A 80 -1.33 5.40 16.98
CA GLU A 80 -1.94 6.63 16.47
C GLU A 80 -1.98 6.60 14.93
N CYS A 81 -3.11 7.03 14.35
CA CYS A 81 -3.23 7.22 12.92
C CYS A 81 -2.55 8.50 12.46
N ASN A 82 -1.88 8.45 11.31
CA ASN A 82 -1.36 9.64 10.66
C ASN A 82 -2.40 10.19 9.67
N PHE A 83 -3.16 11.20 10.10
CA PHE A 83 -4.19 11.84 9.28
C PHE A 83 -3.68 12.30 7.91
N GLU A 84 -2.51 12.94 7.84
CA GLU A 84 -1.94 13.49 6.61
C GLU A 84 -1.57 12.40 5.58
N LYS A 85 -1.34 11.17 6.04
CA LYS A 85 -1.01 10.02 5.19
C LYS A 85 -2.19 9.08 4.96
N SER A 86 -3.30 9.29 5.67
CA SER A 86 -4.52 8.51 5.53
C SER A 86 -5.44 9.15 4.49
N ALA A 87 -6.07 8.33 3.66
CA ALA A 87 -7.03 8.78 2.68
C ALA A 87 -8.29 7.89 2.67
N THR A 88 -9.44 8.48 2.33
CA THR A 88 -10.72 7.77 2.28
C THR A 88 -11.57 8.26 1.12
N ASN A 89 -12.38 7.37 0.54
CA ASN A 89 -13.41 7.71 -0.44
C ASN A 89 -14.81 7.81 0.21
N CYS A 90 -14.91 7.70 1.54
CA CYS A 90 -16.16 7.80 2.27
C CYS A 90 -16.23 9.13 3.03
N THR A 91 -17.24 9.92 2.71
CA THR A 91 -17.51 11.25 3.30
C THR A 91 -17.68 11.20 4.81
N GLY A 92 -18.31 10.16 5.36
CA GLY A 92 -18.47 10.02 6.81
C GLY A 92 -17.19 9.64 7.57
N CYS A 93 -16.06 9.48 6.88
CA CYS A 93 -14.74 9.27 7.48
C CYS A 93 -13.80 10.48 7.29
N GLU A 94 -14.30 11.64 6.84
CA GLU A 94 -13.51 12.85 6.55
C GLU A 94 -12.71 13.38 7.75
N ASN A 95 -13.20 13.14 8.98
CA ASN A 95 -12.52 13.56 10.20
C ASN A 95 -11.28 12.71 10.52
N ASP A 96 -11.13 11.55 9.87
CA ASP A 96 -10.09 10.56 10.15
C ASP A 96 -9.07 10.42 9.03
N ALA A 97 -9.40 10.89 7.83
CA ALA A 97 -8.56 10.77 6.65
C ALA A 97 -8.94 11.82 5.59
N VAL A 98 -7.98 12.17 4.75
CA VAL A 98 -8.18 13.10 3.63
C VAL A 98 -9.12 12.46 2.59
N ILE A 99 -10.15 13.20 2.16
CA ILE A 99 -11.07 12.73 1.13
C ILE A 99 -10.36 12.65 -0.22
N LEU A 100 -10.45 11.50 -0.87
CA LEU A 100 -9.98 11.30 -2.24
C LEU A 100 -10.97 11.94 -3.20
N GLU A 101 -10.64 13.13 -3.71
CA GLU A 101 -11.34 13.72 -4.84
C GLU A 101 -10.91 13.01 -6.14
N GLY A 102 -11.83 12.73 -7.07
CA GLY A 102 -11.59 11.83 -8.22
C GLY A 102 -10.35 12.11 -9.09
N HIS A 103 -9.79 13.31 -9.05
CA HIS A 103 -8.53 13.65 -9.73
C HIS A 103 -7.29 13.20 -8.94
N GLN A 104 -7.35 13.19 -7.61
CA GLN A 104 -6.25 12.81 -6.74
C GLN A 104 -6.14 11.29 -6.66
N GLY A 105 -4.93 10.77 -6.85
CA GLY A 105 -4.64 9.35 -6.68
C GLY A 105 -4.11 9.08 -5.28
N TYR A 106 -4.52 7.98 -4.66
CA TYR A 106 -3.92 7.48 -3.43
C TYR A 106 -2.71 6.59 -3.77
N LYS A 107 -1.64 6.68 -2.98
CA LYS A 107 -0.46 5.84 -3.16
C LYS A 107 -0.46 4.71 -2.14
N TYR A 108 -0.65 3.47 -2.61
CA TYR A 108 -0.54 2.27 -1.79
C TYR A 108 0.64 1.42 -2.27
N LEU A 109 1.62 1.13 -1.40
CA LEU A 109 2.81 0.31 -1.70
C LEU A 109 3.59 0.73 -2.96
N GLY A 110 3.62 2.02 -3.27
CA GLY A 110 4.29 2.55 -4.47
C GLY A 110 3.37 2.74 -5.68
N ILE A 111 2.18 2.16 -5.66
CA ILE A 111 1.21 2.15 -6.76
C ILE A 111 0.22 3.29 -6.57
N THR A 112 -0.01 4.10 -7.60
CA THR A 112 -1.04 5.14 -7.58
C THR A 112 -2.38 4.56 -8.05
N GLU A 113 -3.37 4.60 -7.17
CA GLU A 113 -4.74 4.14 -7.40
C GLU A 113 -5.72 5.33 -7.36
N ASP A 114 -6.86 5.24 -8.03
CA ASP A 114 -7.97 6.19 -7.91
C ASP A 114 -8.94 5.85 -6.76
N GLU A 115 -10.00 6.63 -6.62
CA GLU A 115 -11.07 6.42 -5.62
C GLU A 115 -11.78 5.06 -5.74
N SER A 116 -11.73 4.44 -6.92
CA SER A 116 -12.28 3.11 -7.22
C SER A 116 -11.24 1.99 -7.05
N SER A 117 -10.06 2.30 -6.50
CA SER A 117 -8.90 1.39 -6.40
C SER A 117 -8.42 0.85 -7.76
N ILE A 118 -8.58 1.64 -8.83
CA ILE A 118 -8.05 1.33 -10.16
C ILE A 118 -6.69 2.00 -10.34
N ILE A 119 -5.72 1.26 -10.87
CA ILE A 119 -4.36 1.75 -11.08
C ILE A 119 -4.35 2.86 -12.14
N LYS A 120 -3.80 4.03 -11.80
CA LYS A 120 -3.67 5.16 -12.73
C LYS A 120 -2.51 4.95 -13.70
N ARG A 121 -2.64 5.50 -14.93
CA ARG A 121 -1.58 5.49 -15.94
C ARG A 121 -0.27 6.12 -15.45
N GLU A 122 -0.37 7.10 -14.57
CA GLU A 122 0.76 7.76 -13.91
C GLU A 122 1.74 6.78 -13.24
N THR A 123 1.28 5.61 -12.80
CA THR A 123 2.15 4.56 -12.25
C THR A 123 3.13 4.04 -13.31
N PHE A 124 2.67 3.87 -14.56
CA PHE A 124 3.52 3.41 -15.66
C PHE A 124 4.52 4.49 -16.10
N ASP A 125 4.11 5.75 -16.11
CA ASP A 125 5.01 6.87 -16.40
C ASP A 125 6.12 6.95 -15.34
N LYS A 126 5.79 6.79 -14.06
CA LYS A 126 6.79 6.72 -12.98
C LYS A 126 7.77 5.56 -13.12
N ILE A 127 7.30 4.37 -13.50
CA ILE A 127 8.17 3.20 -13.74
C ILE A 127 9.17 3.52 -14.87
N ARG A 128 8.68 4.13 -15.95
CA ARG A 128 9.52 4.54 -17.08
C ARG A 128 10.57 5.57 -16.65
N ASP A 129 10.14 6.60 -15.93
CA ASP A 129 11.01 7.68 -15.49
C ASP A 129 12.07 7.18 -14.48
N GLU A 130 11.74 6.23 -13.62
CA GLU A 130 12.69 5.60 -12.69
C GLU A 130 13.79 4.84 -13.45
N ILE A 131 13.41 4.04 -14.46
CA ILE A 131 14.37 3.32 -15.30
C ILE A 131 15.26 4.30 -16.06
N LEU A 132 14.69 5.35 -16.67
CA LEU A 132 15.45 6.37 -17.39
C LEU A 132 16.42 7.12 -16.47
N ALA A 133 15.97 7.54 -15.28
CA ALA A 133 16.80 8.23 -14.31
C ALA A 133 17.98 7.35 -13.82
N SER A 134 17.78 6.05 -13.68
CA SER A 134 18.85 5.12 -13.34
C SER A 134 19.87 4.97 -14.47
N VAL A 135 19.39 4.87 -15.72
CA VAL A 135 20.24 4.85 -16.92
C VAL A 135 21.11 6.11 -16.98
N GLU A 136 20.52 7.30 -16.82
CA GLU A 136 21.26 8.57 -16.79
C GLU A 136 22.32 8.63 -15.68
N LYS A 137 22.01 8.09 -14.50
CA LYS A 137 22.97 8.00 -13.39
C LYS A 137 24.12 7.05 -13.72
N LEU A 138 23.82 5.90 -14.35
CA LEU A 138 24.83 4.92 -14.75
C LEU A 138 25.79 5.47 -15.82
N PHE A 139 25.30 6.29 -16.76
CA PHE A 139 26.16 6.97 -17.73
C PHE A 139 27.15 7.96 -17.11
N LYS A 140 26.89 8.47 -15.91
CA LYS A 140 27.82 9.33 -15.16
C LYS A 140 28.90 8.56 -14.40
N THR A 141 28.84 7.23 -14.41
CA THR A 141 29.81 6.37 -13.72
C THR A 141 30.99 5.98 -14.62
N LYS A 142 32.07 5.47 -14.02
CA LYS A 142 33.25 4.97 -14.74
C LYS A 142 33.15 3.48 -15.08
N LEU A 143 31.95 2.92 -15.21
CA LEU A 143 31.75 1.51 -15.55
C LEU A 143 32.16 1.24 -17.00
N ASN A 144 32.78 0.10 -17.26
CA ASN A 144 33.00 -0.36 -18.63
C ASN A 144 31.68 -0.78 -19.29
N GLY A 145 31.65 -0.87 -20.62
CA GLY A 145 30.43 -1.15 -21.38
C GLY A 145 29.71 -2.44 -20.94
N LYS A 146 30.46 -3.52 -20.65
CA LYS A 146 29.88 -4.79 -20.17
C LYS A 146 29.17 -4.62 -18.82
N ASN A 147 29.82 -3.96 -17.87
CA ASN A 147 29.28 -3.74 -16.53
C ASN A 147 28.12 -2.73 -16.55
N MET A 148 28.18 -1.73 -17.44
CA MET A 148 27.10 -0.76 -17.62
C MET A 148 25.83 -1.42 -18.16
N ILE A 149 25.95 -2.23 -19.22
CA ILE A 149 24.81 -2.98 -19.77
C ILE A 149 24.21 -3.90 -18.69
N ARG A 150 25.06 -4.63 -17.95
CA ARG A 150 24.59 -5.50 -16.87
C ARG A 150 23.83 -4.72 -15.79
N ALA A 151 24.36 -3.59 -15.34
CA ALA A 151 23.72 -2.76 -14.32
C ALA A 151 22.36 -2.21 -14.78
N ILE A 152 22.25 -1.77 -16.04
CA ILE A 152 20.99 -1.32 -16.64
C ILE A 152 19.96 -2.46 -16.64
N ILE A 153 20.36 -3.64 -17.13
CA ILE A 153 19.47 -4.81 -17.20
C ILE A 153 19.01 -5.23 -15.80
N GLU A 154 19.94 -5.41 -14.85
CA GLU A 154 19.62 -5.82 -13.47
C GLU A 154 18.65 -4.84 -12.79
N HIS A 155 18.91 -3.53 -12.93
CA HIS A 155 18.03 -2.53 -12.35
C HIS A 155 16.65 -2.51 -13.02
N SER A 156 16.60 -2.54 -14.36
CA SER A 156 15.34 -2.51 -15.11
C SER A 156 14.48 -3.75 -14.80
N ILE A 157 15.10 -4.94 -14.76
CA ILE A 157 14.41 -6.18 -14.39
C ILE A 157 13.89 -6.10 -12.95
N SER A 158 14.67 -5.56 -12.01
CA SER A 158 14.23 -5.38 -10.63
C SER A 158 12.98 -4.50 -10.53
N VAL A 159 12.98 -3.35 -11.23
CA VAL A 159 11.84 -2.42 -11.23
C VAL A 159 10.62 -3.07 -11.90
N ILE A 160 10.80 -3.72 -13.05
CA ILE A 160 9.70 -4.39 -13.77
C ILE A 160 9.13 -5.54 -12.94
N ASN A 161 9.98 -6.36 -12.31
CA ASN A 161 9.55 -7.50 -11.50
C ASN A 161 8.70 -7.08 -10.31
N TYR A 162 9.02 -5.96 -9.65
CA TYR A 162 8.18 -5.43 -8.57
C TYR A 162 6.76 -5.08 -9.07
N HIS A 163 6.64 -4.60 -10.31
CA HIS A 163 5.39 -4.17 -10.91
C HIS A 163 4.77 -5.19 -11.88
N ILE A 164 5.28 -6.43 -11.92
CA ILE A 164 4.85 -7.45 -12.89
C ILE A 164 3.36 -7.79 -12.77
N GLY A 165 2.79 -7.66 -11.57
CA GLY A 165 1.36 -7.81 -11.30
C GLY A 165 0.48 -6.66 -11.83
N LEU A 166 1.08 -5.61 -12.40
CA LEU A 166 0.39 -4.43 -12.95
C LEU A 166 0.62 -4.31 -14.46
N VAL A 167 1.84 -4.62 -14.90
CA VAL A 167 2.23 -4.57 -16.31
C VAL A 167 1.69 -5.82 -17.02
N LYS A 168 0.66 -5.64 -17.85
CA LYS A 168 0.30 -6.67 -18.84
C LYS A 168 1.36 -6.67 -19.93
N LEU A 169 2.14 -7.74 -19.98
CA LEU A 169 3.03 -8.06 -21.11
C LEU A 169 2.22 -8.69 -22.25
#